data_AF-A0A162B8E4-F1
#
_entry.id   AF-A0A162B8E4-F1
#
_cell.length_a   1.000
_cell.length_b   1.000
_cell.length_c   1.000
_cell.angle_alpha   90.00
_cell.angle_beta   90.00
_cell.angle_gamma   90.00
#
_symmetry.space_group_name_H-M   'P 1'
#
loop_
_entity.id
_entity.type
_entity.pdbx_description
1 polymer ?
#
loop_
_entity_poly.entity_id
_entity_poly.type
_entity_poly.pdbx_seq_one_letter_code
_entity_poly.pdbx_strand_id
1 'polypeptide(L)'
;MRAFVFLSALLLSFKGLTVEQQYLVTQVDIQGEVVLFKTHPQKQVTQLSCVEPSLQAHWGVDLNAPGNVNIYSLVLGAFDSQTPVTITSKQACIAGVEAVKAIGVMK
;
A
#
# COMPACT_ATOMS: atom_id res chain seq x y z
N MET A 1 17.39 -58.11 -18.90
CA MET A 1 16.78 -57.33 -17.79
C MET A 1 16.82 -55.85 -18.20
N ARG A 2 15.66 -55.24 -18.46
CA ARG A 2 15.56 -53.84 -18.88
C ARG A 2 15.34 -52.97 -17.64
N ALA A 3 16.33 -52.14 -17.32
CA ALA A 3 16.27 -51.22 -16.19
C ALA A 3 15.27 -50.09 -16.47
N PHE A 4 14.23 -50.01 -15.65
CA PHE A 4 13.31 -48.87 -15.60
C PHE A 4 14.00 -47.72 -14.86
N VAL A 5 14.31 -46.64 -15.58
CA VAL A 5 14.77 -45.38 -14.97
C VAL A 5 13.52 -44.62 -14.51
N PHE A 6 13.25 -44.67 -13.21
CA PHE A 6 12.26 -43.81 -12.56
C PHE A 6 12.79 -42.38 -12.52
N LEU A 7 12.29 -41.53 -13.40
CA LEU A 7 12.54 -40.10 -13.39
C LEU A 7 11.55 -39.44 -12.41
N SER A 8 11.96 -39.33 -11.15
CA SER A 8 11.19 -38.65 -10.10
C SER A 8 11.06 -37.16 -10.44
N ALA A 9 9.88 -36.75 -10.90
CA ALA A 9 9.52 -35.35 -11.07
C ALA A 9 9.43 -34.69 -9.69
N LEU A 10 10.48 -33.98 -9.30
CA LEU A 10 10.53 -33.14 -8.11
C LEU A 10 9.68 -31.88 -8.37
N LEU A 11 8.38 -31.97 -8.10
CA LEU A 11 7.48 -30.80 -8.07
C LEU A 11 7.87 -29.92 -6.88
N LEU A 12 8.76 -28.96 -7.11
CA LEU A 12 9.06 -27.86 -6.19
C LEU A 12 7.78 -27.03 -6.03
N SER A 13 7.03 -27.30 -4.96
CA SER A 13 5.97 -26.42 -4.46
C SER A 13 6.57 -25.08 -4.06
N PHE A 14 6.55 -24.10 -4.96
CA PHE A 14 6.68 -22.69 -4.60
C PHE A 14 5.42 -22.30 -3.81
N LYS A 15 5.47 -22.49 -2.48
CA LYS A 15 4.52 -21.81 -1.59
C LYS A 15 4.82 -20.32 -1.68
N GLY A 16 3.89 -19.57 -2.27
CA GLY A 16 4.03 -18.15 -2.54
C GLY A 16 4.43 -17.35 -1.30
N LEU A 17 5.62 -16.76 -1.35
CA LEU A 17 6.01 -15.66 -0.47
C LEU A 17 5.18 -14.44 -0.87
N THR A 18 4.18 -14.08 -0.06
CA THR A 18 3.53 -12.78 -0.18
C THR A 18 4.54 -11.71 0.24
N VAL A 19 5.21 -11.11 -0.74
CA VAL A 19 6.07 -9.93 -0.52
C VAL A 19 5.14 -8.77 -0.19
N GLU A 20 5.21 -8.23 1.03
CA GLU A 20 4.53 -6.97 1.36
C GLU A 20 5.12 -5.86 0.49
N GLN A 21 4.26 -5.24 -0.33
CA GLN A 21 4.69 -4.18 -1.23
C GLN A 21 5.12 -2.94 -0.44
N GLN A 22 6.35 -2.53 -0.66
CA GLN A 22 6.92 -1.31 -0.11
C GLN A 22 6.69 -0.14 -1.06
N TYR A 23 6.57 1.05 -0.48
CA TYR A 23 6.28 2.29 -1.17
C TYR A 23 7.19 3.41 -0.65
N LEU A 24 7.66 4.25 -1.55
CA LEU A 24 8.18 5.57 -1.24
C LEU A 24 7.05 6.58 -1.40
N VAL A 25 6.85 7.47 -0.43
CA VAL A 25 5.92 8.59 -0.59
C VAL A 25 6.58 9.62 -1.51
N THR A 26 5.88 10.06 -2.56
CA THR A 26 6.45 10.94 -3.60
C THR A 26 5.77 12.30 -3.71
N GLN A 27 4.57 12.43 -3.15
CA GLN A 27 3.82 13.67 -3.14
C GLN A 27 2.89 13.64 -1.93
N VAL A 28 2.75 14.77 -1.24
CA VAL A 28 1.78 14.99 -0.16
C VAL A 28 1.07 16.31 -0.44
N ASP A 29 -0.25 16.30 -0.35
CA ASP A 29 -1.14 17.46 -0.51
C ASP A 29 -2.20 17.42 0.60
N ILE A 30 -2.70 18.58 1.03
CA ILE A 30 -3.72 18.71 2.06
C ILE A 30 -4.92 19.41 1.46
N GLN A 31 -6.04 18.70 1.37
CA GLN A 31 -7.29 19.23 0.84
C GLN A 31 -8.34 19.23 1.94
N GLY A 32 -8.48 20.39 2.59
CA GLY A 32 -9.30 20.54 3.79
C GLY A 32 -8.75 19.69 4.93
N GLU A 33 -9.51 18.67 5.33
CA GLU A 33 -9.18 17.78 6.44
C GLU A 33 -8.61 16.43 5.97
N VAL A 34 -8.42 16.26 4.67
CA VAL A 34 -7.88 15.02 4.08
C VAL A 34 -6.49 15.27 3.52
N VAL A 35 -5.53 14.48 3.98
CA VAL A 35 -4.20 14.41 3.39
C VAL A 35 -4.24 13.42 2.25
N LEU A 36 -3.91 13.90 1.05
CA LEU A 36 -3.76 13.09 -0.14
C LEU A 36 -2.28 12.86 -0.40
N PHE A 37 -1.90 11.62 -0.67
CA PHE A 37 -0.51 11.33 -1.02
C PHE A 37 -0.40 10.26 -2.10
N LYS A 38 0.71 10.33 -2.85
CA LYS A 38 1.07 9.37 -3.91
C LYS A 38 2.32 8.62 -3.52
N THR A 39 2.53 7.49 -4.18
CA THR A 39 3.64 6.59 -3.91
C THR A 39 4.39 6.16 -5.16
N HIS A 40 5.62 5.69 -4.99
CA HIS A 40 6.36 4.88 -5.94
C HIS A 40 6.74 3.52 -5.30
N PRO A 41 6.44 2.37 -5.92
CA PRO A 41 5.64 2.21 -7.13
C PRO A 41 4.24 2.81 -6.97
N GLN A 42 3.61 3.15 -8.10
CA GLN A 42 2.26 3.70 -8.07
C GLN A 42 1.32 2.71 -7.38
N LYS A 43 0.41 3.25 -6.56
CA LYS A 43 -0.68 2.50 -5.95
C LYS A 43 -1.35 1.60 -6.99
N GLN A 44 -1.44 0.31 -6.69
CA GLN A 44 -2.23 -0.61 -7.49
C GLN A 44 -3.71 -0.20 -7.37
N VAL A 45 -4.39 -0.04 -8.50
CA VAL A 45 -5.77 0.44 -8.52
C VAL A 45 -6.68 -0.60 -7.86
N THR A 46 -7.11 -0.33 -6.63
CA THR A 46 -8.18 -1.09 -5.97
C THR A 46 -9.51 -0.63 -6.54
N GLN A 47 -10.33 -1.54 -7.07
CA GLN A 47 -11.69 -1.23 -7.55
C GLN A 47 -12.67 -1.01 -6.39
N LEU A 48 -12.44 0.03 -5.60
CA LEU A 48 -13.45 0.55 -4.67
C LEU A 48 -14.37 1.49 -5.46
N SER A 49 -15.66 1.19 -5.51
CA SER A 49 -16.65 1.96 -6.28
C SER A 49 -16.81 3.41 -5.79
N CYS A 50 -16.39 3.70 -4.57
CA CYS A 50 -16.42 5.03 -3.97
C CYS A 50 -15.19 5.90 -4.29
N VAL A 51 -14.18 5.36 -4.99
CA VAL A 51 -12.99 6.14 -5.35
C VAL A 51 -13.26 6.93 -6.62
N GLU A 52 -13.10 8.24 -6.54
CA GLU A 52 -13.21 9.13 -7.68
C GLU A 52 -12.14 8.83 -8.73
N PRO A 53 -12.45 8.89 -10.04
CA PRO A 53 -11.49 8.58 -11.10
C PRO A 53 -10.18 9.38 -11.02
N SER A 54 -10.26 10.66 -10.61
CA SER A 54 -9.10 11.55 -10.42
C SER A 54 -8.22 11.17 -9.22
N LEU A 55 -8.76 10.42 -8.25
CA LEU A 55 -8.10 10.09 -6.99
C LEU A 55 -7.61 8.63 -6.92
N GLN A 56 -7.74 7.86 -8.00
CA GLN A 56 -7.34 6.44 -8.02
C GLN A 56 -5.88 6.19 -7.65
N ALA A 57 -4.99 7.09 -8.03
CA ALA A 57 -3.56 7.02 -7.73
C ALA A 57 -3.20 7.55 -6.32
N HIS A 58 -4.18 8.05 -5.57
CA HIS A 58 -3.96 8.65 -4.25
C HIS A 58 -4.39 7.71 -3.13
N TRP A 59 -3.71 7.90 -2.01
CA TRP A 59 -4.13 7.43 -0.69
C TRP A 59 -4.63 8.61 0.13
N GLY A 60 -5.58 8.37 1.02
CA GLY A 60 -6.18 9.39 1.88
C GLY A 60 -5.97 9.12 3.37
N VAL A 61 -5.68 10.18 4.13
CA VAL A 61 -5.74 10.18 5.61
C VAL A 61 -6.66 11.30 6.06
N ASP A 62 -7.73 10.96 6.78
CA ASP A 62 -8.65 11.92 7.40
C ASP A 62 -8.05 12.40 8.72
N LEU A 63 -7.71 13.68 8.84
CA LEU A 63 -7.07 14.28 10.01
C LEU A 63 -8.00 14.39 11.22
N ASN A 64 -9.32 14.34 11.04
CA ASN A 64 -10.28 14.43 12.12
C ASN A 64 -10.57 13.09 12.80
N ALA A 65 -10.21 11.98 12.16
CA ALA A 65 -10.40 10.68 12.76
C ALA A 65 -9.37 10.42 13.89
N PRO A 66 -9.80 9.88 15.04
CA PRO A 66 -8.90 9.58 16.15
C PRO A 66 -7.71 8.71 15.72
N GLY A 67 -6.50 9.13 16.06
CA GLY A 67 -5.25 8.42 15.75
C GLY A 67 -4.67 8.67 14.35
N ASN A 68 -5.42 9.29 13.44
CA ASN A 68 -4.94 9.52 12.07
C ASN A 68 -3.88 10.63 11.98
N VAL A 69 -3.83 11.56 12.93
CA VAL A 69 -2.73 12.55 13.02
C VAL A 69 -1.36 11.86 13.16
N ASN A 70 -1.31 10.71 13.84
CA ASN A 70 -0.09 9.90 13.91
C ASN A 70 0.24 9.27 12.54
N ILE A 71 -0.76 8.75 11.83
CA ILE A 71 -0.57 8.22 10.46
C ILE A 71 -0.02 9.31 9.54
N TYR A 72 -0.59 10.53 9.60
CA TYR A 72 -0.10 11.67 8.84
C TYR A 72 1.35 12.02 9.19
N SER A 73 1.71 12.03 10.47
CA SER A 73 3.10 12.28 10.91
C SER A 73 4.07 11.24 10.33
N LEU A 74 3.65 9.98 10.22
CA LEU A 74 4.43 8.92 9.56
C LEU A 74 4.54 9.14 8.04
N VAL A 75 3.46 9.57 7.37
CA VAL A 75 3.50 9.93 5.94
C VAL A 75 4.52 11.03 5.70
N LEU A 76 4.46 12.11 6.46
CA LEU A 76 5.41 13.23 6.33
C LEU A 76 6.84 12.79 6.61
N GLY A 77 7.06 12.08 7.72
CA GLY A 77 8.38 11.58 8.07
C GLY A 77 8.97 10.72 6.95
N ALA A 78 8.20 9.77 6.41
CA ALA A 78 8.62 8.91 5.32
C ALA A 78 8.85 9.66 3.99
N PHE A 79 8.06 10.70 3.71
CA PHE A 79 8.25 11.58 2.57
C PHE A 79 9.57 12.34 2.66
N ASP A 80 9.82 12.98 3.80
CA ASP A 80 11.02 13.80 4.02
C ASP A 80 12.30 12.95 4.07
N SER A 81 12.24 11.77 4.69
CA SER A 81 13.39 10.87 4.83
C SER A 81 13.55 9.87 3.69
N GLN A 82 12.64 9.88 2.70
CA GLN A 82 12.55 8.88 1.63
C GLN A 82 12.60 7.43 2.16
N THR A 83 11.99 7.18 3.31
CA THR A 83 11.99 5.85 3.93
C THR A 83 10.88 4.98 3.34
N PRO A 84 11.18 3.74 2.90
CA PRO A 84 10.16 2.81 2.45
C PRO A 84 9.13 2.50 3.53
N VAL A 85 7.86 2.51 3.14
CA VAL A 85 6.73 2.19 3.99
C VAL A 85 5.85 1.11 3.40
N THR A 86 5.18 0.35 4.26
CA THR A 86 4.03 -0.47 3.88
C THR A 86 2.75 0.30 4.17
N ILE A 87 1.76 0.18 3.27
CA ILE A 87 0.47 0.87 3.40
C ILE A 87 -0.62 -0.17 3.46
N THR A 88 -1.40 -0.15 4.54
CA THR A 88 -2.58 -1.00 4.68
C THR A 88 -3.82 -0.20 4.31
N SER A 89 -4.57 -0.67 3.32
CA SER A 89 -5.86 -0.09 2.93
C SER A 89 -6.92 -0.31 4.02
N LYS A 90 -7.79 0.68 4.22
CA LYS A 90 -9.02 0.54 5.02
C LYS A 90 -10.16 -0.14 4.24
N GLN A 91 -10.02 -0.30 2.92
CA GLN A 91 -11.06 -0.76 2.00
C GLN A 91 -12.35 0.08 2.09
N ALA A 92 -12.19 1.36 2.37
CA ALA A 92 -13.25 2.35 2.47
C ALA A 92 -12.75 3.69 1.93
N CYS A 93 -13.66 4.59 1.56
CA CYS A 93 -13.30 5.91 1.07
C CYS A 93 -13.55 7.00 2.10
N ILE A 94 -12.75 8.05 2.03
CA ILE A 94 -12.97 9.35 2.66
C ILE A 94 -12.91 10.39 1.55
N ALA A 95 -13.88 11.30 1.45
CA ALA A 95 -13.89 12.35 0.41
C ALA A 95 -13.50 11.86 -1.01
N GLY A 96 -14.01 10.70 -1.44
CA GLY A 96 -13.72 10.15 -2.77
C GLY A 96 -12.34 9.49 -2.96
N VAL A 97 -11.48 9.40 -1.93
CA VAL A 97 -10.19 8.69 -1.99
C VAL A 97 -10.19 7.47 -1.07
N GLU A 98 -9.43 6.43 -1.43
CA GLU A 98 -9.24 5.26 -0.57
C GLU A 98 -8.47 5.63 0.71
N ALA A 99 -9.08 5.33 1.85
CA ALA A 99 -8.53 5.64 3.15
C ALA A 99 -7.45 4.64 3.57
N VAL A 100 -6.39 5.17 4.17
CA VAL A 100 -5.34 4.39 4.82
C VAL A 100 -5.83 3.92 6.18
N LYS A 101 -5.58 2.66 6.49
CA LYS A 101 -5.81 2.07 7.82
C LYS A 101 -4.55 2.17 8.69
N ALA A 102 -3.39 1.90 8.12
CA ALA A 102 -2.11 1.90 8.83
C ALA A 102 -0.93 2.12 7.88
N ILE A 103 0.15 2.67 8.44
CA ILE A 103 1.46 2.76 7.80
C ILE A 103 2.49 2.06 8.67
N GLY A 104 3.23 1.13 8.08
CA GLY A 104 4.39 0.50 8.69
C GLY A 104 5.67 1.12 8.15
N VAL A 105 6.53 1.63 9.02
CA VAL A 105 7.88 2.06 8.66
C VAL A 105 8.81 0.87 8.77
N MET A 106 9.49 0.51 7.69
CA MET A 106 10.48 -0.56 7.73
C MET A 106 11.83 0.05 8.13
N LYS A 107 12.46 -0.54 9.15
CA LYS A 107 13.79 -0.18 9.61
C LYS A 107 14.86 -0.96 8.87
#